data_AF-A0A528AFH7-F1
#
_entry.id   AF-A0A528AFH7-F1
#
_cell.length_a   1.000
_cell.length_b   1.000
_cell.length_c   1.000
_cell.angle_alpha   90.00
_cell.angle_beta   90.00
_cell.angle_gamma   90.00
#
_symmetry.space_group_name_H-M   'P 1'
#
loop_
_entity.id
_entity.type
_entity.pdbx_description
1 polymer ?
#
loop_
_entity_poly.entity_id
_entity_poly.type
_entity_poly.pdbx_seq_one_letter_code
_entity_poly.pdbx_strand_id
1 'polypeptide(L)' 'WPASALLLTVATLGGAGHTVLTVRTSKGDLVLDNRTGAIRNWSRTSYRYFARQSQSENGKWTRIRT' A
#
# COMPACT_ATOMS: atom_id res chain seq x y z
N TRP A 1 -3.87 -6.86 15.23
CA TRP A 1 -3.50 -5.62 14.50
C TRP A 1 -4.72 -4.72 14.47
N PRO A 2 -4.57 -3.40 14.72
CA PRO A 2 -5.68 -2.47 14.55
C PRO A 2 -6.06 -2.37 13.07
N ALA A 3 -7.35 -2.17 12.76
CA ALA A 3 -7.82 -2.01 11.39
C ALA A 3 -7.09 -0.86 10.66
N SER A 4 -6.72 0.20 11.40
CA SER A 4 -5.95 1.34 10.87
C SER A 4 -4.54 0.98 10.39
N ALA A 5 -4.02 -0.21 10.71
CA ALA A 5 -2.74 -0.67 10.16
C ALA A 5 -2.87 -1.29 8.76
N LEU A 6 -4.10 -1.64 8.31
CA LEU A 6 -4.40 -2.30 7.05
C LEU A 6 -5.02 -1.30 6.08
N LEU A 7 -4.28 -0.92 5.04
CA LEU A 7 -4.63 0.23 4.19
C LEU A 7 -4.62 -0.15 2.72
N LEU A 8 -5.72 0.10 2.01
CA LEU A 8 -5.71 0.03 0.55
C LEU A 8 -4.78 1.09 -0.02
N THR A 9 -4.04 0.71 -1.05
CA THR A 9 -3.10 1.58 -1.76
C THR A 9 -3.29 1.44 -3.25
N VAL A 10 -3.50 2.57 -3.92
CA VAL A 10 -3.52 2.67 -5.38
C VAL A 10 -2.09 2.82 -5.89
N ALA A 11 -1.72 1.99 -6.85
CA ALA A 11 -0.42 1.95 -7.48
C ALA A 11 -0.53 1.71 -8.99
N THR A 12 0.60 1.78 -9.68
CA THR A 12 0.73 1.27 -11.04
C THR A 12 1.91 0.31 -11.17
N LEU A 13 1.80 -0.64 -12.09
CA LEU A 13 2.88 -1.54 -12.49
C LEU A 13 2.89 -1.63 -14.02
N GLY A 14 3.99 -1.23 -14.64
CA GLY A 14 4.08 -1.18 -16.10
C GLY A 14 3.03 -0.25 -16.74
N GLY A 15 2.61 0.81 -16.05
CA GLY A 15 1.59 1.75 -16.52
C GLY A 15 0.14 1.35 -16.24
N ALA A 16 -0.13 0.08 -15.90
CA ALA A 16 -1.47 -0.37 -15.54
C ALA A 16 -1.80 -0.05 -14.07
N GLY A 17 -3.03 0.43 -13.82
CA GLY A 17 -3.54 0.64 -12.47
C GLY A 17 -3.64 -0.67 -11.68
N HIS A 18 -3.35 -0.59 -10.38
CA HIS A 18 -3.42 -1.73 -9.47
C HIS A 18 -3.75 -1.26 -8.05
N THR A 19 -4.39 -2.14 -7.28
CA THR A 19 -4.66 -1.91 -5.85
C THR A 19 -4.00 -3.00 -5.05
N VAL A 20 -3.23 -2.62 -4.03
CA VAL A 20 -2.58 -3.54 -3.10
C VAL A 20 -3.00 -3.20 -1.67
N LEU A 21 -2.84 -4.17 -0.78
CA LEU A 21 -2.96 -3.94 0.65
C LEU A 21 -1.59 -3.58 1.21
N THR A 22 -1.51 -2.47 1.94
CA THR A 22 -0.33 -2.09 2.69
C THR A 22 -0.57 -2.28 4.18
N VAL A 23 0.39 -2.91 4.86
CA VAL A 23 0.39 -3.06 6.32
C VAL A 23 1.44 -2.16 6.92
N ARG A 24 1.02 -1.22 7.78
CA ARG A 24 1.91 -0.37 8.56
C ARG A 24 2.41 -1.15 9.76
N THR A 25 3.73 -1.29 9.87
CA THR A 25 4.37 -1.93 11.03
C THR A 25 5.40 -0.97 11.64
N SER A 26 5.84 -1.27 12.86
CA SER A 26 6.95 -0.54 13.49
C SER A 26 8.30 -0.73 12.78
N LYS A 27 8.41 -1.72 11.89
CA LYS A 27 9.62 -2.04 11.12
C LYS A 27 9.55 -1.58 9.66
N GLY A 28 8.49 -0.85 9.30
CA GLY A 28 8.23 -0.38 7.94
C GLY A 28 6.97 -0.98 7.31
N ASP A 29 6.74 -0.61 6.06
CA ASP A 29 5.52 -0.94 5.34
C ASP A 29 5.69 -2.25 4.55
N LEU A 30 4.74 -3.16 4.72
CA LEU A 30 4.64 -4.40 3.97
C LEU A 30 3.54 -4.31 2.92
N VAL A 31 3.73 -5.01 1.81
CA VAL A 31 2.80 -5.07 0.69
C VAL A 31 2.32 -6.50 0.52
N LEU A 32 0.99 -6.65 0.50
CA LEU A 32 0.28 -7.87 0.18
C LEU A 32 -0.49 -7.64 -1.12
N ASP A 33 -0.38 -8.61 -2.02
CA ASP A 33 -0.86 -8.52 -3.38
C ASP A 33 -1.55 -9.84 -3.76
N ASN A 34 -2.53 -9.78 -4.66
CA ASN A 34 -3.21 -10.95 -5.18
C ASN A 34 -2.49 -11.59 -6.37
N ARG A 35 -1.48 -10.94 -6.96
CA ARG A 35 -0.69 -11.48 -8.08
C ARG A 35 0.44 -12.43 -7.65
N THR A 36 0.81 -12.41 -6.37
CA THR A 36 1.85 -13.28 -5.81
C THR A 36 1.59 -13.52 -4.32
N GLY A 37 1.89 -14.71 -3.82
CA GLY A 37 1.80 -15.03 -2.39
C GLY A 37 2.92 -14.42 -1.53
N ALA A 38 3.92 -13.77 -2.13
CA ALA A 38 5.05 -13.20 -1.42
C ALA A 38 4.68 -11.88 -0.73
N ILE A 39 4.93 -11.78 0.59
CA ILE A 39 4.88 -10.52 1.33
C ILE A 39 6.21 -9.78 1.10
N ARG A 40 6.13 -8.53 0.65
CA ARG A 40 7.33 -7.72 0.30
C ARG A 40 7.38 -6.41 1.07
N ASN A 41 8.58 -5.94 1.38
CA ASN A 41 8.76 -4.56 1.84
C ASN A 41 8.34 -3.61 0.72
N TRP A 42 7.62 -2.54 1.08
CA TRP A 42 7.17 -1.49 0.15
C TRP A 42 8.27 -0.99 -0.77
N SER A 43 9.45 -0.69 -0.20
CA SER A 43 10.63 -0.21 -0.93
C SER A 43 11.29 -1.25 -1.85
N ARG A 44 10.88 -2.52 -1.78
CA ARG A 44 11.41 -3.63 -2.57
C ARG A 44 10.38 -4.17 -3.58
N THR A 45 9.38 -3.36 -3.91
CA THR A 45 8.47 -3.64 -5.02
C THR A 45 8.79 -2.74 -6.20
N SER A 46 8.32 -3.11 -7.38
CA SER A 46 8.40 -2.30 -8.60
C SER A 46 7.16 -1.42 -8.80
N TYR A 47 6.31 -1.28 -7.78
CA TYR A 47 5.11 -0.47 -7.86
C TYR A 47 5.44 1.02 -7.81
N ARG A 48 4.75 1.79 -8.65
CA ARG A 48 4.69 3.25 -8.48
C ARG A 48 3.42 3.58 -7.71
N TYR A 49 3.58 4.05 -6.48
CA TYR A 49 2.46 4.32 -5.59
C TYR A 49 1.87 5.71 -5.80
N PHE A 50 0.54 5.82 -5.77
CA PHE A 50 -0.17 7.07 -6.03
C PHE A 50 -0.86 7.62 -4.78
N ALA A 51 -1.69 6.81 -4.13
CA ALA A 51 -2.43 7.23 -2.94
C ALA A 51 -2.70 6.03 -2.02
N ARG A 52 -2.87 6.30 -0.73
CA ARG A 52 -3.18 5.30 0.29
C ARG A 52 -4.31 5.79 1.18
N GLN A 53 -5.16 4.89 1.67
CA GLN A 53 -6.13 5.21 2.72
C GLN A 53 -5.43 5.83 3.95
N SER A 54 -6.07 6.81 4.57
CA SER A 54 -5.60 7.41 5.82
C SER A 54 -5.76 6.42 6.98
N GLN A 55 -4.79 6.42 7.91
CA GLN A 55 -4.87 5.64 9.14
C GLN A 55 -5.88 6.22 10.15
N SER A 56 -6.16 7.53 10.05
CA SER A 56 -6.88 8.28 11.09
C SER A 56 -8.18 8.92 10.61
N GLU A 57 -8.39 9.04 9.29
CA GLU A 57 -9.53 9.75 8.72
C GLU A 57 -10.28 8.84 7.74
N ASN A 58 -11.50 8.44 8.11
CA ASN A 58 -12.32 7.54 7.30
C ASN A 58 -12.64 8.16 5.93
N GLY A 59 -12.60 7.36 4.87
CA GLY A 59 -12.84 7.80 3.49
C GLY A 59 -11.75 8.68 2.86
N LYS A 60 -10.77 9.17 3.64
CA LYS A 60 -9.68 10.02 3.12
C LYS A 60 -8.57 9.18 2.51
N TRP A 61 -8.07 9.65 1.37
CA TRP A 61 -6.88 9.13 0.72
C TRP A 61 -5.75 10.17 0.75
N THR A 62 -4.57 9.74 1.17
CA THR A 62 -3.36 10.57 1.20
C THR A 62 -2.54 10.27 -0.03
N ARG A 63 -2.21 11.32 -0.81
CA ARG A 63 -1.32 11.20 -1.96
C ARG A 63 0.10 10.84 -1.48
N ILE A 64 0.66 9.79 -2.05
CA ILE A 64 2.07 9.43 -1.83
C ILE A 64 2.90 10.39 -2.69
N ARG A 65 3.70 11.23 -2.05
CA ARG A 65 4.70 12.04 -2.75
C ARG A 65 5.98 11.20 -2.86
N THR A 66 6.30 10.81 -4.09
CA THR A 66 7.62 10.32 -4.48
C THR A 66 8.59 11.46 -4.64
#